data_AF-A0A855GPI3-F1
#
_entry.id   AF-A0A855GPI3-F1
#
_cell.length_a   1.000
_cell.length_b   1.000
_cell.length_c   1.000
_cell.angle_alpha   90.00
_cell.angle_beta   90.00
_cell.angle_gamma   90.00
#
_symmetry.space_group_name_H-M   'P 1'
#
loop_
_entity.id
_entity.type
_entity.pdbx_description
1 polymer ?
#
loop_
_entity_poly.entity_id
_entity_poly.type
_entity_poly.pdbx_seq_one_letter_code
_entity_poly.pdbx_strand_id
1 'polypeptide(L)'
;MNTFDIALRRLPQEVQKMIMDKKLNDVLMYFMEHEVQDYYLMRYLSNIAHLKDEVEYHEMVANIYHFHFNYEVDAYEAAYYHYWRSLELTSFNDIELLEEFLQILDEPDFDIIEAENIEYIKNQIRLLKR
;
A
#
# COMPACT_ATOMS: atom_id res chain seq x y z
N MET A 1 -23.32 -12.89 -1.18
CA MET A 1 -22.63 -11.62 -0.87
C MET A 1 -21.54 -11.96 0.13
N ASN A 2 -20.29 -11.92 -0.30
CA ASN A 2 -19.14 -12.25 0.54
C ASN A 2 -18.65 -11.00 1.31
N THR A 3 -17.74 -11.17 2.26
CA THR A 3 -17.20 -10.06 3.08
C THR A 3 -16.54 -8.97 2.23
N PHE A 4 -15.90 -9.35 1.11
CA PHE A 4 -15.32 -8.41 0.16
C PHE A 4 -16.39 -7.52 -0.51
N ASP A 5 -17.50 -8.09 -0.98
CA ASP A 5 -18.61 -7.33 -1.58
C ASP A 5 -19.19 -6.30 -0.59
N ILE A 6 -19.24 -6.66 0.69
CA ILE A 6 -19.73 -5.76 1.76
C ILE A 6 -18.75 -4.60 1.98
N ALA A 7 -17.45 -4.87 2.01
CA ALA A 7 -16.43 -3.84 2.17
C ALA A 7 -16.40 -2.91 0.95
N LEU A 8 -16.46 -3.46 -0.26
CA LEU A 8 -16.45 -2.72 -1.51
C LEU A 8 -17.60 -1.71 -1.59
N ARG A 9 -18.82 -2.11 -1.18
CA ARG A 9 -20.01 -1.24 -1.21
C ARG A 9 -19.92 0.01 -0.32
N ARG A 10 -18.91 0.11 0.55
CA ARG A 10 -18.66 1.31 1.38
C ARG A 10 -17.87 2.39 0.66
N LEU A 11 -17.31 2.08 -0.50
CA LEU A 11 -16.54 3.03 -1.32
C LEU A 11 -17.45 3.77 -2.32
N PRO A 12 -17.03 4.92 -2.88
CA PRO A 12 -17.70 5.55 -4.00
C PRO A 12 -17.85 4.58 -5.19
N GLN A 13 -18.95 4.69 -5.96
CA GLN A 13 -19.23 3.76 -7.05
C GLN A 13 -18.13 3.72 -8.12
N GLU A 14 -17.47 4.85 -8.37
CA GLU A 14 -16.36 4.94 -9.32
C GLU A 14 -15.13 4.15 -8.84
N VAL A 15 -14.76 4.30 -7.57
CA VAL A 15 -13.69 3.51 -6.94
C VAL A 15 -14.04 2.03 -6.92
N GLN A 16 -15.30 1.67 -6.62
CA GLN A 16 -15.74 0.27 -6.69
C GLN A 16 -15.49 -0.32 -8.09
N LYS A 17 -15.83 0.43 -9.14
CA LYS A 17 -15.62 0.02 -10.52
C LYS A 17 -14.14 -0.13 -10.85
N MET A 18 -13.29 0.83 -10.45
CA MET A 18 -11.83 0.74 -10.64
C MET A 18 -11.25 -0.54 -10.01
N ILE A 19 -11.67 -0.87 -8.78
CA ILE A 19 -11.24 -2.08 -8.08
C ILE A 19 -11.71 -3.35 -8.80
N MET A 20 -12.97 -3.39 -9.25
CA MET A 20 -13.53 -4.54 -9.97
C MET A 20 -12.89 -4.74 -11.35
N ASP A 21 -12.52 -3.65 -12.02
CA ASP A 21 -11.83 -3.64 -13.30
C ASP A 21 -10.30 -3.82 -13.16
N LYS A 22 -9.80 -4.08 -11.94
CA LYS A 22 -8.37 -4.23 -11.60
C LYS A 22 -7.49 -3.02 -11.98
N LYS A 23 -8.09 -1.83 -12.00
CA LYS A 23 -7.42 -0.54 -12.27
C LYS A 23 -6.99 0.10 -10.95
N LEU A 24 -6.10 -0.56 -10.22
CA LEU A 24 -5.78 -0.15 -8.85
C LEU A 24 -4.99 1.17 -8.79
N ASN A 25 -4.14 1.44 -9.79
CA ASN A 25 -3.43 2.72 -9.90
C ASN A 25 -4.39 3.92 -10.10
N ASP A 26 -5.51 3.72 -10.79
CA ASP A 26 -6.53 4.75 -11.00
C ASP A 26 -7.20 5.18 -9.69
N VAL A 27 -7.17 4.32 -8.65
CA VAL A 27 -7.74 4.64 -7.35
C VAL A 27 -6.95 5.76 -6.66
N LEU A 28 -5.61 5.73 -6.70
CA LEU A 28 -4.80 6.84 -6.18
C LEU A 28 -5.13 8.14 -6.92
N MET A 29 -5.17 8.09 -8.25
CA MET A 29 -5.51 9.25 -9.07
C MET A 29 -6.88 9.83 -8.70
N TYR A 30 -7.89 8.98 -8.50
CA TYR A 30 -9.22 9.41 -8.06
C TYR A 30 -9.14 10.21 -6.75
N PHE A 31 -8.40 9.70 -5.77
CA PHE A 31 -8.27 10.37 -4.46
C PHE A 31 -7.59 11.73 -4.59
N MET A 32 -6.52 11.82 -5.38
CA MET A 32 -5.79 13.07 -5.62
C MET A 32 -6.63 14.08 -6.40
N GLU A 33 -7.25 13.68 -7.52
CA GLU A 33 -8.03 14.56 -8.40
C GLU A 33 -9.28 15.12 -7.73
N HIS A 34 -9.91 14.35 -6.84
CA HIS A 34 -11.10 14.75 -6.09
C HIS A 34 -10.77 15.29 -4.70
N GLU A 35 -9.49 15.46 -4.37
CA GLU A 35 -8.99 15.94 -3.08
C GLU A 35 -9.67 15.23 -1.89
N VAL A 36 -9.88 13.92 -1.97
CA VAL A 36 -10.73 13.16 -1.03
C VAL A 36 -10.21 13.26 0.40
N GLN A 37 -10.94 13.93 1.29
CA GLN A 37 -10.52 14.09 2.70
C GLN A 37 -11.12 13.04 3.65
N ASP A 38 -12.01 12.16 3.16
CA ASP A 38 -12.68 11.18 4.02
C ASP A 38 -11.78 9.99 4.36
N TYR A 39 -11.09 10.10 5.49
CA TYR A 39 -10.20 9.07 6.03
C TYR A 39 -10.90 7.70 6.26
N TYR A 40 -12.22 7.65 6.45
CA TYR A 40 -12.92 6.38 6.59
C TYR A 40 -12.87 5.55 5.30
N LEU A 41 -12.83 6.19 4.14
CA LEU A 41 -12.70 5.50 2.85
C LEU A 41 -11.40 4.73 2.77
N MET A 42 -10.32 5.32 3.28
CA MET A 42 -9.02 4.67 3.30
C MET A 42 -8.98 3.49 4.28
N ARG A 43 -9.67 3.56 5.43
CA ARG A 43 -9.86 2.38 6.30
C ARG A 43 -10.61 1.26 5.58
N TYR A 44 -11.58 1.59 4.72
CA TYR A 44 -12.27 0.59 3.91
C TYR A 44 -11.37 0.00 2.82
N LEU A 45 -10.54 0.81 2.17
CA LEU A 45 -9.53 0.33 1.22
C LEU A 45 -8.50 -0.58 1.89
N SER A 46 -8.01 -0.22 3.08
CA SER A 46 -7.12 -1.09 3.85
C SER A 46 -7.77 -2.44 4.17
N ASN A 47 -9.03 -2.45 4.62
CA ASN A 47 -9.77 -3.71 4.82
C ASN A 47 -9.90 -4.53 3.52
N ILE A 48 -10.10 -3.87 2.39
CA ILE A 48 -10.14 -4.53 1.07
C ILE A 48 -8.79 -5.16 0.74
N ALA A 49 -7.68 -4.47 0.97
CA ALA A 49 -6.35 -5.02 0.78
C ALA A 49 -6.13 -6.26 1.65
N HIS A 50 -6.49 -6.23 2.93
CA HIS A 50 -6.40 -7.41 3.81
C HIS A 50 -7.31 -8.58 3.37
N LEU A 51 -8.50 -8.30 2.84
CA LEU A 51 -9.42 -9.34 2.38
C LEU A 51 -8.95 -9.99 1.07
N LYS A 52 -8.19 -9.26 0.25
CA LYS A 52 -7.61 -9.76 -0.99
C LYS A 52 -6.26 -10.41 -0.77
N ASP A 53 -5.44 -9.82 0.09
CA ASP A 53 -4.10 -10.27 0.45
C ASP A 53 -3.23 -10.53 -0.79
N GLU A 54 -3.31 -9.60 -1.74
CA GLU A 54 -2.62 -9.59 -3.03
C GLU A 54 -1.72 -8.34 -3.08
N VAL A 55 -0.50 -8.48 -3.61
CA VAL A 55 0.54 -7.43 -3.67
C VAL A 55 -0.01 -6.08 -4.14
N GLU A 56 -0.68 -6.10 -5.30
CA GLU A 56 -1.18 -4.90 -5.99
C GLU A 56 -2.19 -4.10 -5.14
N TYR A 57 -2.96 -4.76 -4.27
CA TYR A 57 -3.91 -4.08 -3.38
C TYR A 57 -3.20 -3.44 -2.19
N HIS A 58 -2.17 -4.10 -1.67
CA HIS A 58 -1.37 -3.52 -0.59
C HIS A 58 -0.61 -2.30 -1.09
N GLU A 59 0.01 -2.37 -2.26
CA GLU A 59 0.68 -1.23 -2.88
C GLU A 59 -0.27 -0.07 -3.18
N MET A 60 -1.47 -0.36 -3.73
CA MET A 60 -2.50 0.66 -3.94
C MET A 60 -2.81 1.43 -2.65
N VAL A 61 -3.03 0.71 -1.55
CA VAL A 61 -3.37 1.35 -0.26
C VAL A 61 -2.17 2.08 0.31
N ALA A 62 -0.98 1.49 0.27
CA ALA A 62 0.24 2.11 0.74
C ALA A 62 0.48 3.46 0.05
N ASN A 63 0.35 3.49 -1.28
CA ASN A 63 0.51 4.71 -2.08
C ASN A 63 -0.53 5.78 -1.74
N ILE A 64 -1.77 5.40 -1.40
CA ILE A 64 -2.81 6.36 -0.98
C ILE A 64 -2.49 6.96 0.38
N TYR A 65 -2.03 6.16 1.35
CA TYR A 65 -1.52 6.68 2.62
C TYR A 65 -0.34 7.62 2.41
N HIS A 66 0.63 7.18 1.61
CA HIS A 66 1.91 7.86 1.41
C HIS A 66 1.79 9.16 0.61
N PHE A 67 0.99 9.20 -0.46
CA PHE A 67 0.96 10.36 -1.36
C PHE A 67 -0.26 11.27 -1.19
N HIS A 68 -1.33 10.78 -0.55
CA HIS A 68 -2.58 11.54 -0.44
C HIS A 68 -2.98 11.85 1.00
N PHE A 69 -2.90 10.88 1.92
CA PHE A 69 -3.24 11.06 3.33
C PHE A 69 -2.02 11.25 4.25
N ASN A 70 -0.86 11.62 3.73
CA ASN A 70 0.39 11.73 4.50
C ASN A 70 0.38 12.77 5.63
N TYR A 71 -0.63 13.62 5.68
CA TYR A 71 -0.86 14.56 6.78
C TYR A 71 -1.56 13.93 7.99
N GLU A 72 -2.09 12.70 7.86
CA GLU A 72 -2.72 11.97 8.97
C GLU A 72 -1.64 11.34 9.86
N VAL A 73 -1.89 11.36 11.18
CA VAL A 73 -0.88 10.99 12.19
C VAL A 73 -0.31 9.58 12.00
N ASP A 74 -1.14 8.62 11.61
CA ASP A 74 -0.75 7.20 11.47
C ASP A 74 -0.50 6.80 9.99
N ALA A 75 -0.38 7.77 9.08
CA ALA A 75 -0.37 7.50 7.65
C ALA A 75 0.88 6.74 7.22
N TYR A 76 2.06 7.15 7.70
CA TYR A 76 3.32 6.53 7.34
C TYR A 76 3.46 5.13 7.95
N GLU A 77 2.97 4.91 9.18
CA GLU A 77 2.92 3.58 9.79
C GLU A 77 2.03 2.64 8.96
N ALA A 78 0.89 3.13 8.48
CA ALA A 78 -0.01 2.32 7.67
C ALA A 78 0.49 2.10 6.24
N ALA A 79 1.15 3.09 5.64
CA ALA A 79 1.87 2.93 4.38
C ALA A 79 2.96 1.88 4.52
N TYR A 80 3.81 2.00 5.55
CA TYR A 80 4.87 1.03 5.86
C TYR A 80 4.29 -0.37 6.05
N TYR A 81 3.23 -0.53 6.83
CA TYR A 81 2.57 -1.82 7.03
C TYR A 81 2.20 -2.47 5.69
N HIS A 82 1.61 -1.71 4.77
CA HIS A 82 1.18 -2.22 3.48
C HIS A 82 2.34 -2.48 2.50
N TYR A 83 3.35 -1.62 2.45
CA TYR A 83 4.58 -1.89 1.68
C TYR A 83 5.32 -3.12 2.23
N TRP A 84 5.38 -3.30 3.55
CA TRP A 84 5.99 -4.50 4.12
C TRP A 84 5.19 -5.75 3.78
N ARG A 85 3.85 -5.66 3.83
CA ARG A 85 2.98 -6.79 3.47
C ARG A 85 3.15 -7.20 2.02
N SER A 86 3.32 -6.26 1.08
CA SER A 86 3.59 -6.61 -0.32
C SER A 86 4.91 -7.38 -0.47
N LEU A 87 5.96 -6.98 0.26
CA LEU A 87 7.23 -7.71 0.32
C LEU A 87 7.06 -9.13 0.88
N GLU A 88 6.32 -9.29 1.98
CA GLU A 88 6.04 -10.61 2.56
C GLU A 88 5.29 -11.53 1.59
N LEU A 89 4.33 -10.99 0.83
CA LEU A 89 3.53 -11.75 -0.13
C LEU A 89 4.37 -12.26 -1.31
N THR A 90 5.44 -11.56 -1.68
CA THR A 90 6.45 -12.07 -2.63
C THR A 90 7.48 -13.01 -1.99
N SER A 91 7.33 -13.30 -0.69
CA SER A 91 8.33 -14.00 0.13
C SER A 91 9.71 -13.34 0.04
N PHE A 92 9.75 -12.02 -0.11
CA PHE A 92 10.96 -11.23 -0.31
C PHE A 92 11.81 -11.69 -1.50
N ASN A 93 11.19 -12.18 -2.58
CA ASN A 93 11.90 -12.66 -3.78
C ASN A 93 11.77 -11.72 -4.99
N ASP A 94 10.99 -10.65 -4.86
CA ASP A 94 10.83 -9.65 -5.91
C ASP A 94 11.88 -8.54 -5.76
N ILE A 95 12.90 -8.55 -6.62
CA ILE A 95 14.00 -7.59 -6.56
C ILE A 95 13.51 -6.17 -6.79
N GLU A 96 12.57 -5.96 -7.73
CA GLU A 96 12.08 -4.63 -8.07
C GLU A 96 11.36 -4.04 -6.86
N LEU A 97 10.46 -4.80 -6.24
CA LEU A 97 9.72 -4.37 -5.06
C LEU A 97 10.64 -4.12 -3.84
N LEU A 98 11.66 -4.94 -3.65
CA LEU A 98 12.67 -4.75 -2.60
C LEU A 98 13.47 -3.45 -2.81
N GLU A 99 13.82 -3.14 -4.06
CA GLU A 99 14.55 -1.92 -4.40
C GLU A 99 13.68 -0.67 -4.27
N GLU A 100 12.41 -0.73 -4.69
CA GLU A 100 11.43 0.33 -4.48
C GLU A 100 11.21 0.61 -2.98
N PHE A 101 11.10 -0.43 -2.16
CA PHE A 101 11.02 -0.27 -0.71
C PHE A 101 12.23 0.48 -0.13
N LEU A 102 13.43 0.26 -0.65
CA LEU A 102 14.60 1.00 -0.16
C LEU A 102 14.60 2.47 -0.63
N GLN A 103 13.92 2.80 -1.72
CA GLN A 103 13.83 4.18 -2.22
C GLN A 103 12.92 5.04 -1.33
N ILE A 104 11.88 4.48 -0.70
CA ILE A 104 11.00 5.26 0.19
C ILE A 104 11.76 5.78 1.43
N LEU A 105 12.88 5.14 1.80
CA LEU A 105 13.74 5.56 2.91
C LEU A 105 14.46 6.90 2.67
N ASP A 106 14.46 7.39 1.44
CA ASP A 106 14.98 8.73 1.13
C ASP A 106 14.06 9.85 1.65
N GLU A 107 12.82 9.51 2.07
CA GLU A 107 11.87 10.45 2.67
C GLU A 107 11.97 10.46 4.21
N PRO A 108 12.03 11.64 4.84
CA PRO A 108 12.30 11.77 6.28
C PRO A 108 11.21 11.14 7.16
N ASP A 109 9.96 11.10 6.70
CA ASP A 109 8.84 10.57 7.46
C ASP A 109 8.88 9.02 7.57
N PHE A 110 9.73 8.35 6.79
CA PHE A 110 9.99 6.90 6.92
C PHE A 110 11.12 6.54 7.89
N ASP A 111 11.61 7.51 8.70
CA ASP A 111 12.50 7.24 9.85
C ASP A 111 11.88 6.26 10.88
N ILE A 112 10.57 5.99 10.78
CA ILE A 112 9.85 4.97 11.54
C ILE A 112 10.30 3.52 11.26
N ILE A 113 10.96 3.27 10.11
CA ILE A 113 11.37 1.93 9.69
C ILE A 113 12.64 1.52 10.45
N GLU A 114 12.53 0.45 11.25
CA GLU A 114 13.64 -0.06 12.04
C GLU A 114 14.85 -0.48 11.17
N ALA A 115 16.05 -0.20 11.67
CA ALA A 115 17.30 -0.47 10.96
C ALA A 115 17.48 -1.96 10.62
N GLU A 116 16.97 -2.84 11.48
CA GLU A 116 16.94 -4.30 11.29
C GLU A 116 16.16 -4.70 10.03
N ASN A 117 15.03 -4.05 9.77
CA ASN A 117 14.21 -4.29 8.58
C ASN A 117 14.95 -3.80 7.32
N ILE A 118 15.59 -2.63 7.38
CA ILE A 118 16.40 -2.10 6.29
C ILE A 118 17.57 -3.05 5.96
N GLU A 119 18.27 -3.55 6.99
CA GLU A 119 19.37 -4.50 6.82
C GLU A 119 18.89 -5.82 6.23
N TYR A 120 17.72 -6.32 6.68
CA TYR A 120 17.10 -7.52 6.14
C TYR A 120 16.86 -7.39 4.63
N ILE A 121 16.23 -6.30 4.17
CA ILE A 121 15.93 -6.07 2.75
C ILE A 121 17.22 -5.99 1.92
N LYS A 122 18.22 -5.25 2.39
CA LYS A 122 19.53 -5.17 1.72
C LYS A 122 20.19 -6.55 1.57
N ASN A 123 20.08 -7.39 2.59
CA ASN A 123 20.61 -8.75 2.54
C ASN A 123 19.85 -9.64 1.54
N GLN A 124 18.51 -9.54 1.47
CA GLN A 124 17.71 -10.28 0.47
C GLN A 124 18.12 -9.92 -0.96
N ILE A 125 18.21 -8.62 -1.28
CA ILE A 125 18.68 -8.15 -2.61
C ILE A 125 20.06 -8.73 -2.94
N ARG A 126 20.98 -8.73 -1.96
CA ARG A 126 22.33 -9.29 -2.15
C ARG A 126 22.31 -10.80 -2.41
N LEU A 127 21.36 -11.54 -1.85
CA LEU A 127 21.23 -12.98 -2.07
C LEU A 127 20.64 -13.29 -3.44
N LEU A 128 19.64 -12.52 -3.88
CA LEU A 128 18.95 -12.72 -5.17
C LEU A 128 19.80 -12.32 -6.38
N LYS A 129 20.73 -11.37 -6.22
CA LYS A 129 21.66 -10.94 -7.29
C LYS A 129 22.90 -11.82 -7.47
N ARG A 130 23.07 -12.87 -6.67
CA ARG A 130 24.21 -13.81 -6.77
C ARG A 130 23.91 -14.95 -7.72
#